data_AF-A0A0R3SZH6-F1
#
_entry.id   AF-A0A0R3SZH6-F1
#
_cell.length_a   1.000
_cell.length_b   1.000
_cell.length_c   1.000
_cell.angle_alpha   90.00
_cell.angle_beta   90.00
_cell.angle_gamma   90.00
#
_symmetry.space_group_name_H-M   'P 1'
#
loop_
_entity.id
_entity.type
_entity.pdbx_description
1 polymer ?
#
loop_
_entity_poly.entity_id
_entity_poly.type
_entity_poly.pdbx_seq_one_letter_code
_entity_poly.pdbx_strand_id
1 'polypeptide(L)'
;MKGYTDFTLSYMDVARFKVSEEDKKLLKCAQYCRYFGYREPPNSTKPYALTSAVWHIVVARFIFAIVIIVVGFSVNRIISCVIPEVPRKIATAKERDRETINRRKSTTMNLDEMSR
;
A
#
# COMPACT_ATOMS: atom_id res chain seq x y z
N MET A 1 9.88 -15.39 -21.53
CA MET A 1 9.89 -13.92 -21.71
C MET A 1 11.23 -13.50 -22.27
N LYS A 2 11.32 -13.26 -23.58
CA LYS A 2 12.54 -12.69 -24.22
C LYS A 2 12.40 -11.17 -24.22
N GLY A 3 13.50 -10.43 -23.99
CA GLY A 3 13.51 -8.96 -24.03
C GLY A 3 13.18 -8.24 -22.70
N TYR A 4 12.97 -8.96 -21.59
CA TYR A 4 12.77 -8.33 -20.27
C TYR A 4 13.98 -7.49 -19.84
N THR A 5 15.19 -8.00 -20.08
CA THR A 5 16.44 -7.28 -19.77
C THR A 5 16.61 -6.03 -20.62
N ASP A 6 16.23 -6.05 -21.90
CA ASP A 6 16.32 -4.87 -22.77
C ASP A 6 15.29 -3.80 -22.40
N PHE A 7 14.14 -4.21 -21.84
CA PHE A 7 13.11 -3.30 -21.35
C PHE A 7 13.43 -2.69 -19.97
N THR A 8 14.06 -3.45 -19.08
CA THR A 8 14.38 -3.00 -17.72
C THR A 8 15.67 -2.19 -17.61
N LEU A 9 16.51 -2.25 -18.64
CA LEU A 9 17.77 -1.52 -18.71
C LEU A 9 17.62 -0.27 -19.59
N SER A 10 18.02 0.87 -19.05
CA SER A 10 18.11 2.13 -19.79
C SER A 10 19.51 2.33 -20.37
N TYR A 11 19.59 2.96 -21.54
CA TYR A 11 20.85 3.35 -22.16
C TYR A 11 21.36 4.68 -21.62
N MET A 12 22.66 4.76 -21.40
CA MET A 12 23.37 5.96 -20.99
C MET A 12 24.61 6.16 -21.85
N ASP A 13 24.78 7.37 -22.37
CA ASP A 13 26.01 7.74 -23.08
C ASP A 13 27.16 7.95 -22.08
N VAL A 14 28.27 7.24 -22.31
CA VAL A 14 29.47 7.33 -21.48
C VAL A 14 30.16 8.69 -21.64
N ALA A 15 30.05 9.33 -22.81
CA ALA A 15 30.64 10.64 -23.09
C ALA A 15 30.05 11.77 -22.22
N ARG A 16 28.92 11.51 -21.54
CA ARG A 16 28.31 12.45 -20.59
C ARG A 16 29.16 12.66 -19.33
N PHE A 17 30.02 11.71 -18.98
CA PHE A 17 30.88 11.81 -17.80
C PHE A 17 32.31 12.18 -18.20
N LYS A 18 33.00 12.94 -17.33
CA LYS A 18 34.45 13.12 -17.45
C LYS A 18 35.13 11.85 -16.96
N VAL A 19 35.27 10.88 -17.85
CA VAL A 19 35.85 9.55 -17.56
C VAL A 19 37.37 9.60 -17.74
N SER A 20 38.12 9.10 -16.76
CA SER A 20 39.59 8.93 -16.85
C SER A 20 39.92 7.89 -17.94
N GLU A 21 41.10 7.99 -18.56
CA GLU A 21 41.51 7.07 -19.64
C GLU A 21 41.61 5.60 -19.15
N GLU A 22 41.89 5.39 -17.87
CA GLU A 22 41.89 4.07 -17.22
C GLU A 22 40.49 3.44 -17.16
N ASP A 23 39.47 4.24 -16.84
CA ASP A 23 38.08 3.80 -16.76
C ASP A 23 37.48 3.53 -18.15
N LYS A 24 37.90 4.27 -19.18
CA LYS A 24 37.52 3.99 -20.58
C LYS A 24 38.01 2.61 -21.04
N LYS A 25 39.18 2.18 -20.57
CA LYS A 25 39.72 0.85 -20.83
C LYS A 25 38.89 -0.24 -20.13
N LEU A 26 38.40 0.02 -18.91
CA LEU A 26 37.48 -0.88 -18.20
C LEU A 26 36.14 -1.02 -18.92
N LEU A 27 35.66 0.06 -19.55
CA LEU A 27 34.43 0.08 -20.35
C LEU A 27 34.58 -0.59 -21.73
N LYS A 28 35.75 -1.17 -22.05
CA LYS A 28 36.03 -1.86 -23.34
C LYS A 28 35.68 -1.00 -24.56
N CYS A 29 35.89 0.32 -24.49
CA CYS A 29 35.51 1.27 -25.55
C CYS A 29 34.00 1.28 -25.89
N ALA A 30 33.12 0.84 -24.98
CA ALA A 30 31.69 0.91 -25.20
C ALA A 30 31.19 2.37 -25.19
N GLN A 31 30.46 2.75 -26.24
CA GLN A 31 29.84 4.08 -26.35
C GLN A 31 28.66 4.26 -25.38
N TYR A 32 27.96 3.16 -25.07
CA TYR A 32 26.78 3.15 -24.21
C TYR A 32 26.94 2.17 -23.04
N CYS A 33 26.54 2.60 -21.86
CA CYS A 33 26.37 1.76 -20.68
C CYS A 33 24.88 1.50 -20.41
N ARG A 34 24.55 0.34 -19.86
CA ARG A 34 23.20 -0.04 -19.45
C ARG A 34 23.10 -0.03 -17.94
N TYR A 35 22.06 0.61 -17.41
CA TYR A 35 21.78 0.64 -15.97
C TYR A 35 20.30 0.36 -15.72
N PHE A 36 19.97 -0.11 -14.52
CA PHE A 36 18.58 -0.40 -14.16
C PHE A 36 17.76 0.90 -14.16
N GLY A 37 16.74 0.97 -15.02
CA GLY A 37 15.90 2.15 -15.14
C GLY A 37 15.01 2.13 -16.37
N TYR A 38 13.90 2.86 -16.28
CA TYR A 38 12.90 2.98 -17.35
C TYR A 38 12.91 4.42 -17.89
N ARG A 39 14.02 4.81 -18.53
CA ARG A 39 14.18 6.14 -19.13
C ARG A 39 14.29 6.04 -20.64
N GLU A 40 13.93 7.13 -21.31
CA GLU A 40 14.03 7.21 -22.76
C GLU A 40 15.49 7.23 -23.23
N PRO A 41 15.80 6.55 -24.35
CA PRO A 41 17.15 6.48 -24.90
C PRO A 41 17.65 7.87 -25.34
N PRO A 42 18.97 8.05 -25.48
CA PRO A 42 19.57 9.32 -25.86
C PRO A 42 19.12 9.84 -27.24
N ASN A 43 18.63 8.97 -28.11
CA ASN A 43 18.15 9.32 -29.46
C ASN A 43 16.66 9.71 -29.51
N SER A 44 15.97 9.77 -28.37
CA SER A 44 14.55 10.16 -28.30
C SER A 44 14.37 11.69 -28.29
N THR A 45 13.16 12.14 -28.57
CA THR A 45 12.76 13.56 -28.51
C THR A 45 12.99 14.18 -27.11
N LYS A 46 12.96 13.37 -26.05
CA LYS A 46 13.21 13.80 -24.66
C LYS A 46 14.24 12.87 -24.00
N PRO A 47 15.55 13.08 -24.25
CA PRO A 47 16.58 12.16 -23.77
C PRO A 47 16.57 12.10 -22.23
N TYR A 48 16.65 10.88 -21.68
CA TYR A 48 16.70 10.60 -20.24
C TYR A 48 15.46 10.98 -19.43
N ALA A 49 14.36 11.37 -20.08
CA ALA A 49 13.08 11.56 -19.44
C ALA A 49 12.53 10.22 -18.92
N LEU A 50 11.67 10.31 -17.91
CA LEU A 50 10.99 9.13 -17.38
C LEU A 50 10.00 8.58 -18.41
N THR A 51 10.14 7.31 -18.76
CA THR A 51 9.24 6.66 -19.71
C THR A 51 7.85 6.47 -19.09
N SER A 52 6.79 6.60 -19.90
CA SER A 52 5.39 6.36 -19.51
C SER A 52 5.15 4.97 -18.88
N ALA A 53 6.01 4.00 -19.18
CA ALA A 53 6.01 2.67 -18.56
C ALA A 53 6.13 2.72 -17.03
N VAL A 54 6.86 3.67 -16.46
CA VAL A 54 6.96 3.79 -14.99
C VAL A 54 5.59 4.07 -14.39
N TRP A 55 4.83 4.97 -15.01
CA TRP A 55 3.47 5.27 -14.58
C TRP A 55 2.58 4.04 -14.65
N HIS A 56 2.65 3.26 -15.74
CA HIS A 56 1.89 2.02 -15.85
C HIS A 56 2.27 0.99 -14.78
N ILE A 57 3.56 0.82 -14.48
CA ILE A 57 4.04 -0.09 -13.43
C ILE A 57 3.53 0.35 -12.06
N VAL A 58 3.58 1.65 -11.76
CA VAL A 58 3.05 2.22 -10.51
C VAL A 58 1.56 1.97 -10.38
N VAL A 59 0.78 2.26 -11.43
CA VAL A 59 -0.66 2.01 -11.48
C VAL A 59 -0.97 0.53 -11.29
N ALA A 60 -0.24 -0.37 -11.97
CA ALA A 60 -0.43 -1.81 -11.84
C ALA A 60 -0.17 -2.30 -10.40
N ARG A 61 0.89 -1.79 -9.75
CA ARG A 61 1.18 -2.12 -8.33
C ARG A 61 0.09 -1.59 -7.40
N PHE A 62 -0.46 -0.42 -7.67
CA PHE A 62 -1.54 0.16 -6.88
C PHE A 62 -2.84 -0.64 -7.02
N ILE A 63 -3.22 -1.01 -8.25
CA ILE A 63 -4.38 -1.89 -8.52
C ILE A 63 -4.20 -3.21 -7.79
N PHE A 64 -3.02 -3.83 -7.86
CA PHE A 64 -2.75 -5.08 -7.17
C PHE A 64 -2.93 -4.95 -5.64
N ALA A 65 -2.44 -3.86 -5.05
CA ALA A 65 -2.65 -3.58 -3.63
C ALA A 65 -4.14 -3.39 -3.28
N ILE A 66 -4.89 -2.63 -4.10
CA ILE A 66 -6.33 -2.44 -3.92
C ILE A 66 -7.07 -3.77 -3.95
N VAL A 67 -6.78 -4.63 -4.93
CA VAL A 67 -7.43 -5.93 -5.07
C VAL A 67 -7.26 -6.76 -3.80
N ILE A 68 -6.05 -6.80 -3.24
CA ILE A 68 -5.78 -7.52 -1.99
C ILE A 68 -6.57 -6.91 -0.82
N ILE A 69 -6.61 -5.58 -0.71
CA ILE A 69 -7.37 -4.89 0.34
C ILE A 69 -8.87 -5.20 0.23
N VAL A 70 -9.41 -5.13 -0.98
CA VAL A 70 -10.83 -5.41 -1.25
C VAL A 70 -11.14 -6.87 -0.92
N VAL A 71 -10.30 -7.81 -1.35
CA VAL A 71 -10.46 -9.24 -1.02
C VAL A 71 -10.42 -9.45 0.49
N GLY A 72 -9.43 -8.88 1.19
CA GLY A 72 -9.33 -8.96 2.65
C GLY A 72 -10.57 -8.39 3.34
N PHE A 73 -11.07 -7.24 2.87
CA PHE A 73 -12.29 -6.64 3.39
C PHE A 73 -13.53 -7.50 3.10
N SER A 74 -13.67 -8.06 1.91
CA SER A 74 -14.75 -8.97 1.55
C SER A 74 -14.75 -10.21 2.44
N VAL A 75 -13.59 -10.81 2.68
CA VAL A 75 -13.44 -11.95 3.59
C VAL A 75 -13.85 -11.57 5.01
N ASN A 76 -13.39 -10.43 5.52
CA ASN A 76 -13.78 -9.95 6.84
C ASN A 76 -15.30 -9.71 6.94
N ARG A 77 -15.93 -9.16 5.90
CA ARG A 77 -17.39 -8.98 5.84
C ARG A 77 -18.14 -10.30 5.85
N ILE A 78 -17.63 -11.31 5.13
CA ILE A 78 -18.20 -12.67 5.14
C ILE A 78 -18.05 -13.29 6.54
N ILE A 79 -16.88 -13.16 7.17
CA ILE A 79 -16.64 -13.67 8.53
C ILE A 79 -17.59 -13.02 9.54
N SER A 80 -17.73 -11.68 9.51
CA SER A 80 -18.68 -10.98 10.40
C SER A 80 -20.15 -11.36 10.13
N CYS A 81 -20.48 -11.82 8.92
CA CYS A 81 -21.81 -12.32 8.60
C CYS A 81 -22.03 -13.74 9.18
N VAL A 82 -21.01 -14.59 9.15
CA VAL A 82 -21.08 -15.98 9.64
C VAL A 82 -20.99 -16.05 11.17
N ILE A 83 -20.11 -15.25 11.78
CA ILE A 83 -19.94 -15.17 13.23
C ILE A 83 -20.20 -13.71 13.64
N PRO A 84 -21.42 -13.38 14.10
CA PRO A 84 -21.65 -12.04 14.64
C PRO A 84 -20.71 -11.84 15.84
N GLU A 85 -19.80 -10.87 15.73
CA GLU A 85 -18.78 -10.54 16.74
C GLU A 85 -19.37 -10.19 18.11
N VAL A 86 -20.69 -9.96 18.17
CA VAL A 86 -21.45 -9.87 19.42
C VAL A 86 -22.16 -11.21 19.63
N PRO A 87 -21.58 -12.15 20.40
CA PRO A 87 -22.33 -13.30 20.84
C PRO A 87 -23.57 -12.81 21.58
N ARG A 88 -24.77 -13.29 21.21
CA ARG A 88 -26.06 -12.87 21.83
C ARG A 88 -26.02 -12.88 23.37
N LYS A 89 -25.17 -13.74 23.95
CA LYS A 89 -24.93 -13.85 25.40
C LYS A 89 -24.42 -12.55 26.05
N ILE A 90 -23.50 -11.80 25.41
CA ILE A 90 -23.04 -10.51 25.95
C ILE A 90 -24.03 -9.38 25.71
N ALA A 91 -24.83 -9.44 24.63
CA ALA A 91 -25.90 -8.47 24.41
C ALA A 91 -26.97 -8.58 25.51
N THR A 92 -27.39 -9.80 25.84
CA THR A 92 -28.32 -10.05 26.95
C THR A 92 -27.74 -9.71 28.32
N ALA A 93 -26.44 -9.95 28.53
CA ALA A 93 -25.77 -9.56 29.77
C ALA A 93 -25.70 -8.03 29.93
N LYS A 94 -25.41 -7.31 28.84
CA LYS A 94 -25.37 -5.85 28.82
C LYS A 94 -26.72 -5.21 29.11
N GLU A 95 -27.80 -5.78 28.57
CA GLU A 95 -29.17 -5.32 28.85
C GLU A 95 -29.50 -5.49 30.35
N ARG A 96 -29.20 -6.68 30.90
CA ARG A 96 -29.43 -7.00 32.32
C ARG A 96 -28.61 -6.10 33.25
N ASP A 97 -27.34 -5.86 32.94
CA ASP A 97 -26.50 -4.96 33.74
C ASP A 97 -27.03 -3.52 33.72
N ARG A 98 -27.54 -3.07 32.57
CA ARG A 98 -28.15 -1.74 32.43
C ARG A 98 -29.40 -1.57 33.31
N GLU A 99 -30.25 -2.59 33.37
CA GLU A 99 -31.43 -2.59 34.24
C GLU A 99 -31.06 -2.52 35.72
N THR A 100 -30.04 -3.28 36.17
CA THR A 100 -29.60 -3.26 37.56
C THR A 100 -29.01 -1.91 37.98
N ILE A 101 -28.25 -1.26 37.09
CA ILE A 101 -27.72 0.08 37.32
C ILE A 101 -28.86 1.11 37.41
N ASN A 102 -29.87 1.00 36.54
CA ASN A 102 -31.00 1.94 36.55
C ASN A 102 -31.84 1.80 37.85
N ARG A 103 -32.06 0.58 38.33
CA ARG A 103 -32.69 0.36 39.64
C ARG A 103 -31.90 0.99 40.79
N ARG A 104 -30.58 0.77 40.85
CA ARG A 104 -29.74 1.38 41.90
C ARG A 104 -29.83 2.90 41.87
N LYS A 105 -29.82 3.53 40.69
CA LYS A 105 -30.01 4.98 40.54
C LYS A 105 -31.37 5.46 41.05
N SER A 106 -32.44 4.73 40.78
CA SER A 106 -33.77 5.08 41.29
C SER A 106 -33.82 4.97 42.82
N THR A 107 -33.17 3.98 43.43
CA THR A 107 -33.09 3.85 44.88
C THR A 107 -32.25 4.96 45.51
N THR A 108 -31.12 5.35 44.89
CA THR A 108 -30.32 6.49 45.39
C THR A 108 -31.07 7.80 45.29
N MET A 109 -31.82 8.04 44.20
CA MET A 109 -32.68 9.23 44.07
C MET A 109 -33.77 9.27 45.15
N ASN A 110 -34.43 8.15 45.43
CA ASN A 110 -35.44 8.09 46.49
C ASN A 110 -34.83 8.33 47.89
N LEU A 111 -33.60 7.86 48.14
CA LEU A 111 -32.90 8.09 49.40
C LEU A 111 -32.49 9.56 49.56
N ASP A 112 -32.01 10.20 48.49
CA ASP A 112 -31.68 11.63 48.48
C ASP A 112 -32.92 12.51 48.65
N GLU A 113 -34.07 12.06 48.16
CA GLU A 113 -35.37 12.74 48.31
C GLU A 113 -35.95 12.60 49.72
N MET A 114 -35.78 11.44 50.37
CA MET A 114 -36.13 11.25 51.79
C MET A 114 -35.18 11.97 52.76
N SER A 115 -33.96 12.26 52.34
CA SER A 115 -32.96 12.98 53.15
C SER A 115 -33.14 14.50 53.09
N ARG A 116 -34.06 15.02 52.28
CA ARG A 116 -34.34 16.46 52.11
C ARG A 116 -35.65 16.83 52.79
#